data_AF-A0A2E8TML8-F1
#
_entry.id   AF-A0A2E8TML8-F1
#
_cell.length_a   1.000
_cell.length_b   1.000
_cell.length_c   1.000
_cell.angle_alpha   90.00
_cell.angle_beta   90.00
_cell.angle_gamma   90.00
#
_symmetry.space_group_name_H-M   'P 1'
#
loop_
_entity.id
_entity.type
_entity.pdbx_description
1 polymer ?
#
loop_
_entity_poly.entity_id
_entity_poly.type
_entity_poly.pdbx_seq_one_letter_code
_entity_poly.pdbx_strand_id
1 'polypeptide(L)'
;MPAYEYTAVKNDGSEMNGSIEGDNEKHIRVILRERGLHPISIIRVKNNQSYTKKITFNRKKFNTTELALFTRQFATLIESGIPLTEALISIENQQKKRYQKNIILDIHSKIMEGYSLSDSFAEYPDSFPGIYIKTLAAGENSGNLGLVLKRLADYIESKNKLQQSIKNALIYPSALIITSVLVISFMLVYVVPKVIYIFENFDQDLPIITQAVIVISEFIRDQFIVIALLVLALIAGANIMLQKKEVKMWCHNLLLNIPIFGKLIMNSNSARYMQTLSTLSASGVPILDALKISAEVIINVPMRNTAIETVTRVSEGESISKSLSSKNLFPSMMIYMIASGEKSGKLEEMLDKATENQEEEFKNTIESLLGILQPLTVVIMAIIVLLIVLAILLPIFEINNLIA
;
A
#
# COMPACT_ATOMS: atom_id res chain seq x y z
N MET A 1 -30.52 11.53 23.64
CA MET A 1 -31.97 11.21 23.64
C MET A 1 -32.34 10.68 22.25
N PRO A 2 -33.56 10.19 21.93
CA PRO A 2 -33.84 9.82 20.54
C PRO A 2 -33.84 11.06 19.65
N ALA A 3 -33.13 10.97 18.52
CA ALA A 3 -33.12 12.02 17.50
C ALA A 3 -34.33 11.86 16.56
N TYR A 4 -34.91 12.98 16.16
CA TYR A 4 -36.02 13.05 15.21
C TYR A 4 -35.60 13.94 14.04
N GLU A 5 -35.68 13.41 12.82
CA GLU A 5 -35.60 14.24 11.62
C GLU A 5 -36.98 14.82 11.34
N TYR A 6 -37.01 16.11 11.02
CA TYR A 6 -38.25 16.81 10.69
C TYR A 6 -38.12 17.59 9.38
N THR A 7 -39.22 17.63 8.65
CA THR A 7 -39.46 18.60 7.57
C THR A 7 -40.56 19.54 8.05
N ALA A 8 -40.26 20.84 8.13
CA ALA A 8 -41.21 21.85 8.56
C ALA A 8 -41.21 23.04 7.61
N VAL A 9 -42.38 23.67 7.46
CA VAL A 9 -42.55 24.88 6.65
C VAL A 9 -42.50 26.10 7.55
N LYS A 10 -41.72 27.09 7.15
CA LYS A 10 -41.71 28.42 7.76
C LYS A 10 -42.95 29.22 7.33
N ASN A 11 -43.26 30.28 8.06
CA ASN A 11 -44.34 31.21 7.70
C ASN A 11 -44.18 31.87 6.31
N ASP A 12 -42.98 31.81 5.71
CA ASP A 12 -42.67 32.29 4.35
C ASP A 12 -42.94 31.23 3.25
N GLY A 13 -43.40 30.03 3.61
CA GLY A 13 -43.67 28.94 2.67
C GLY A 13 -42.45 28.10 2.29
N SER A 14 -41.26 28.40 2.81
CA SER A 14 -40.04 27.61 2.54
C SER A 14 -39.96 26.36 3.44
N GLU A 15 -39.62 25.22 2.82
CA GLU A 15 -39.37 23.97 3.53
C GLU A 15 -37.98 23.95 4.15
N MET A 16 -37.90 23.53 5.41
CA MET A 16 -36.66 23.38 6.16
C MET A 16 -36.58 21.98 6.75
N ASN A 17 -35.48 21.30 6.46
CA ASN A 17 -35.15 19.98 7.01
C ASN A 17 -34.11 20.13 8.13
N GLY A 18 -34.30 19.43 9.24
CA GLY A 18 -33.38 19.45 10.37
C GLY A 18 -33.51 18.21 11.26
N SER A 19 -32.57 18.05 12.18
CA SER A 19 -32.61 17.00 13.21
C SER A 19 -32.66 17.65 14.59
N ILE A 20 -33.53 17.14 15.47
CA ILE A 20 -33.69 17.63 16.83
C ILE A 20 -33.88 16.45 17.79
N GLU A 21 -33.25 16.53 18.96
CA GLU A 21 -33.40 15.53 20.02
C GLU A 21 -34.58 15.85 20.93
N GLY A 22 -35.33 14.84 21.34
CA GLY A 22 -36.39 14.99 22.33
C GLY A 22 -37.04 13.67 22.70
N ASP A 23 -37.91 13.70 23.71
CA ASP A 23 -38.38 12.46 24.34
C ASP A 23 -39.49 11.75 23.55
N ASN A 24 -40.33 12.50 22.81
CA ASN A 24 -41.36 11.93 21.95
C ASN A 24 -41.72 12.87 20.77
N GLU A 25 -42.43 12.35 19.77
CA GLU A 25 -42.82 13.11 18.57
C GLU A 25 -43.73 14.32 18.90
N LYS A 26 -44.58 14.21 19.93
CA LYS A 26 -45.46 15.30 20.37
C LYS A 26 -44.64 16.45 20.98
N HIS A 27 -43.58 16.14 21.71
CA HIS A 27 -42.65 17.09 22.31
C HIS A 27 -41.90 17.86 21.22
N ILE A 28 -41.40 17.16 20.20
CA ILE A 28 -40.76 17.79 19.04
C ILE A 28 -41.73 18.71 18.29
N ARG A 29 -42.99 18.30 18.12
CA ARG A 29 -44.02 19.13 17.48
C ARG A 29 -44.29 20.44 18.22
N VAL A 30 -44.23 20.43 19.56
CA VAL A 30 -44.37 21.63 20.39
C VAL A 30 -43.16 22.54 20.22
N ILE A 31 -41.94 22.00 20.30
CA ILE A 31 -40.70 22.77 20.12
C ILE A 31 -40.64 23.42 18.72
N LEU A 32 -41.07 22.71 17.68
CA LEU A 32 -41.10 23.27 16.31
C LEU A 32 -42.14 24.39 16.18
N ARG A 33 -43.32 24.25 16.81
CA ARG A 33 -44.33 25.32 16.83
C ARG A 33 -43.88 26.55 17.61
N GLU A 34 -43.20 26.38 18.74
CA GLU A 34 -42.61 27.49 19.51
C GLU A 34 -41.56 28.26 18.69
N ARG A 35 -40.89 27.58 17.75
CA ARG A 35 -39.95 28.18 16.79
C ARG A 35 -40.61 28.76 15.53
N GLY A 36 -41.95 28.80 15.48
CA GLY A 36 -42.69 29.30 14.32
C GLY A 36 -42.59 28.41 13.07
N LEU A 37 -42.29 27.13 13.26
CA LEU A 37 -42.18 26.13 12.19
C LEU A 37 -43.39 25.19 12.24
N HIS A 38 -44.03 24.97 11.08
CA HIS A 38 -45.16 24.05 10.94
C HIS A 38 -44.67 22.69 10.43
N PRO A 39 -44.62 21.63 11.26
CA PRO A 39 -44.09 20.33 10.85
C PRO A 39 -45.01 19.60 9.89
N ILE A 40 -44.46 19.17 8.74
CA ILE A 40 -45.11 18.29 7.75
C ILE A 40 -44.87 16.83 8.11
N SER A 41 -43.62 16.48 8.40
CA SER A 41 -43.22 15.12 8.75
C SER A 41 -42.25 15.15 9.94
N ILE A 42 -42.43 14.23 10.87
CA ILE A 42 -41.52 14.02 12.00
C ILE A 42 -41.25 12.51 12.03
N ILE A 43 -40.02 12.12 11.71
CA ILE A 43 -39.62 10.72 11.63
C ILE A 43 -38.62 10.47 12.75
N ARG A 44 -38.95 9.54 13.65
CA ARG A 44 -38.00 9.10 14.67
C ARG A 44 -36.84 8.41 13.96
N VAL A 45 -35.63 8.92 14.16
CA VAL A 45 -34.42 8.22 13.75
C VAL A 45 -34.33 6.99 14.65
N LYS A 46 -34.73 5.83 14.12
CA LYS A 46 -34.52 4.56 14.81
C LYS A 46 -33.01 4.40 14.95
N ASN A 47 -32.53 4.55 16.18
CA ASN A 47 -31.15 4.28 16.54
C ASN A 47 -30.96 2.76 16.49
N ASN A 48 -30.86 2.23 15.26
CA ASN A 48 -30.38 0.90 15.03
C ASN A 48 -28.90 0.91 15.38
N GLN A 49 -28.59 0.58 16.64
CA GLN A 49 -27.34 -0.09 17.02
C GLN A 49 -27.30 -1.47 16.36
N SER A 50 -27.29 -1.46 15.03
CA SER A 50 -26.90 -2.59 14.23
C SER A 50 -25.58 -2.18 13.60
N TYR A 51 -24.55 -2.99 13.86
CA TYR A 51 -23.26 -2.98 13.19
C TYR A 51 -23.44 -3.25 11.69
N THR A 52 -24.12 -2.36 10.98
CA THR A 52 -23.96 -2.25 9.54
C THR A 52 -22.69 -1.45 9.36
N LYS A 53 -21.57 -2.17 9.15
CA LYS A 53 -20.50 -1.68 8.29
C LYS A 53 -21.20 -1.18 7.01
N LYS A 54 -21.54 0.10 6.96
CA LYS A 54 -21.63 0.79 5.68
C LYS A 54 -20.26 0.55 5.08
N ILE A 55 -20.21 -0.30 4.07
CA ILE A 55 -19.07 -0.41 3.19
C ILE A 55 -19.01 0.94 2.49
N THR A 56 -18.41 1.92 3.16
CA THR A 56 -18.11 3.21 2.56
C THR A 56 -16.96 2.94 1.63
N PHE A 57 -17.30 2.51 0.41
CA PHE A 57 -16.37 2.12 -0.67
C PHE A 57 -15.46 3.28 -1.14
N ASN A 58 -15.44 4.40 -0.42
CA ASN A 58 -14.67 5.58 -0.78
C ASN A 58 -14.40 6.50 0.42
N ARG A 59 -13.88 5.98 1.55
CA ARG A 59 -13.19 6.87 2.51
C ARG A 59 -11.92 7.37 1.83
N LYS A 60 -11.98 8.59 1.28
CA LYS A 60 -10.82 9.26 0.70
C LYS A 60 -9.75 9.37 1.78
N LYS A 61 -8.59 8.77 1.52
CA LYS A 61 -7.45 8.67 2.43
C LYS A 61 -6.28 9.52 1.92
N PHE A 62 -5.35 9.85 2.81
CA PHE A 62 -4.08 10.44 2.39
C PHE A 62 -3.33 9.48 1.48
N ASN A 63 -2.89 9.97 0.31
CA ASN A 63 -1.89 9.24 -0.47
C ASN A 63 -0.50 9.42 0.16
N THR A 64 0.51 8.70 -0.34
CA THR A 64 1.85 8.73 0.26
C THR A 64 2.55 10.08 0.17
N THR A 65 2.39 10.82 -0.93
CA THR A 65 2.90 12.20 -1.07
C THR A 65 2.20 13.16 -0.11
N GLU A 66 0.88 13.05 0.02
CA GLU A 66 0.06 13.89 0.90
C GLU A 66 0.39 13.63 2.37
N LEU A 67 0.56 12.37 2.76
CA LEU A 67 0.98 12.00 4.10
C LEU A 67 2.38 12.52 4.41
N ALA A 68 3.31 12.47 3.45
CA ALA A 68 4.66 13.01 3.60
C ALA A 68 4.63 14.52 3.85
N LEU A 69 3.90 15.27 3.01
CA LEU A 69 3.75 16.72 3.17
C LEU A 69 3.09 17.10 4.49
N PHE A 70 1.98 16.44 4.83
CA PHE A 70 1.29 16.63 6.11
C PHE A 70 2.24 16.40 7.30
N THR A 71 2.95 15.27 7.31
CA THR A 71 3.82 14.88 8.42
C THR A 71 5.01 15.82 8.55
N ARG A 72 5.61 16.26 7.43
CA ARG A 72 6.70 17.24 7.45
C ARG A 72 6.23 18.58 8.00
N GLN A 73 5.10 19.10 7.51
CA GLN A 73 4.53 20.34 8.02
C GLN A 73 4.22 20.24 9.52
N PHE A 74 3.63 19.13 9.94
CA PHE A 74 3.33 18.90 11.35
C PHE A 74 4.59 18.84 12.20
N ALA A 75 5.61 18.09 11.78
CA ALA A 75 6.90 18.05 12.46
C ALA A 75 7.54 19.44 12.59
N THR A 76 7.58 20.21 11.50
CA THR A 76 8.19 21.56 11.50
C THR A 76 7.46 22.52 12.45
N LEU A 77 6.12 22.48 12.50
CA LEU A 77 5.35 23.35 13.39
C LEU A 77 5.57 22.97 14.87
N ILE A 78 5.56 21.67 15.19
CA ILE A 78 5.80 21.19 16.55
C ILE A 78 7.25 21.48 17.00
N GLU A 79 8.24 21.28 16.13
CA GLU A 79 9.64 21.65 16.42
C GLU A 79 9.82 23.15 16.65
N SER A 80 8.99 23.98 16.00
CA SER A 80 9.00 25.44 16.20
C SER A 80 8.34 25.87 17.51
N GLY A 81 7.87 24.92 18.33
CA GLY A 81 7.22 25.17 19.61
C GLY A 81 5.76 25.61 19.50
N ILE A 82 5.14 25.48 18.32
CA ILE A 82 3.72 25.81 18.13
C ILE A 82 2.86 24.75 18.86
N PRO A 83 1.85 25.17 19.66
CA PRO A 83 0.94 24.25 20.31
C PRO A 83 0.30 23.28 19.32
N LEU A 84 0.13 22.03 19.75
CA LEU A 84 -0.31 20.94 18.89
C LEU A 84 -1.66 21.19 18.19
N THR A 85 -2.61 21.79 18.92
CA THR A 85 -3.93 22.17 18.41
C THR A 85 -3.84 23.27 17.35
N GLU A 86 -3.03 24.30 17.60
CA GLU A 86 -2.78 25.40 16.64
C GLU A 86 -2.05 24.91 15.38
N ALA A 87 -1.13 23.96 15.53
CA ALA A 87 -0.44 23.33 14.41
C ALA A 87 -1.43 22.59 13.49
N LEU A 88 -2.37 21.81 14.06
CA LEU A 88 -3.39 21.11 13.28
C LEU A 88 -4.33 22.07 12.54
N ILE A 89 -4.79 23.14 13.19
CA ILE A 89 -5.61 24.19 12.55
C ILE A 89 -4.84 24.86 11.40
N SER A 90 -3.56 25.15 11.61
CA SER A 90 -2.71 25.78 10.59
C SER A 90 -2.55 24.90 9.35
N ILE A 91 -2.37 23.59 9.54
CA ILE A 91 -2.27 22.62 8.44
C ILE A 91 -3.62 22.45 7.73
N GLU A 92 -4.71 22.39 8.49
CA GLU A 92 -6.08 22.26 7.99
C GLU A 92 -6.46 23.41 7.04
N ASN A 93 -6.16 24.64 7.44
CA ASN A 93 -6.38 25.84 6.64
C ASN A 93 -5.63 25.82 5.29
N GLN A 94 -4.45 25.19 5.25
CA GLN A 94 -3.63 25.05 4.04
C GLN A 94 -4.09 23.93 3.10
N GLN A 95 -4.94 23.00 3.55
CA GLN A 95 -5.37 21.88 2.72
C GLN A 95 -6.33 22.33 1.61
N LYS A 96 -6.06 21.89 0.37
CA LYS A 96 -6.96 22.16 -0.76
C LYS A 96 -8.11 21.15 -0.86
N LYS A 97 -7.91 19.92 -0.38
CA LYS A 97 -8.87 18.83 -0.57
C LYS A 97 -9.77 18.67 0.65
N ARG A 98 -11.09 18.65 0.43
CA ARG A 98 -12.11 18.59 1.50
C ARG A 98 -11.95 17.39 2.44
N TYR A 99 -11.54 16.22 1.94
CA TYR A 99 -11.35 15.05 2.81
C TYR A 99 -10.15 15.21 3.75
N GLN A 100 -9.08 15.88 3.33
CA GLN A 100 -7.91 16.13 4.19
C GLN A 100 -8.31 17.08 5.33
N LYS A 101 -9.06 18.14 5.02
CA LYS A 101 -9.63 19.04 6.03
C LYS A 101 -10.48 18.28 7.04
N ASN A 102 -11.43 17.48 6.57
CA ASN A 102 -12.33 16.74 7.46
C ASN A 102 -11.57 15.78 8.39
N ILE A 103 -10.56 15.06 7.89
CA ILE A 103 -9.74 14.15 8.72
C ILE A 103 -8.98 14.95 9.78
N ILE A 104 -8.34 16.07 9.41
CA ILE A 104 -7.56 16.89 10.34
C ILE A 104 -8.47 17.56 11.38
N LEU A 105 -9.64 18.06 10.96
CA LEU A 105 -10.64 18.65 11.85
C LEU A 105 -11.12 17.65 12.89
N ASP A 106 -11.42 16.41 12.47
CA ASP A 106 -11.91 15.37 13.37
C ASP A 106 -10.83 14.95 14.39
N ILE A 107 -9.58 14.78 13.92
CA ILE A 107 -8.43 14.55 14.80
C ILE A 107 -8.27 15.70 15.79
N HIS A 108 -8.32 16.95 15.33
CA HIS A 108 -8.23 18.13 16.18
C HIS A 108 -9.34 18.15 17.23
N SER A 109 -10.59 17.89 16.84
CA SER A 109 -11.73 17.81 17.76
C SER A 109 -11.55 16.72 18.83
N LYS A 110 -11.03 15.55 18.46
CA LYS A 110 -10.75 14.46 19.41
C LYS A 110 -9.68 14.84 20.45
N ILE A 111 -8.63 15.50 20.00
CA ILE A 111 -7.58 15.97 20.91
C ILE A 111 -8.15 17.02 21.87
N MET A 112 -9.03 17.91 21.38
CA MET A 112 -9.74 18.88 22.23
C MET A 112 -10.72 18.22 23.21
N GLU A 113 -11.28 17.05 22.86
CA GLU A 113 -12.09 16.19 23.75
C GLU A 113 -11.23 15.47 24.81
N GLY A 114 -9.90 15.55 24.73
CA GLY A 114 -8.96 14.96 25.69
C GLY A 114 -8.45 13.57 25.31
N TYR A 115 -8.69 13.11 24.09
CA TYR A 115 -8.07 11.87 23.59
C TYR A 115 -6.58 12.07 23.33
N SER A 116 -5.81 10.99 23.47
CA SER A 116 -4.39 11.01 23.12
C SER A 116 -4.21 11.27 21.63
N LEU A 117 -3.05 11.82 21.27
CA LEU A 117 -2.68 12.07 19.88
C LEU A 117 -2.69 10.76 19.09
N SER A 118 -2.09 9.72 19.66
CA SER A 118 -2.01 8.40 19.02
C SER A 118 -3.39 7.76 18.81
N ASP A 119 -4.30 7.85 19.78
CA ASP A 119 -5.66 7.32 19.65
C ASP A 119 -6.47 8.09 18.60
N SER A 120 -6.33 9.42 18.56
CA SER A 120 -7.03 10.27 17.59
C SER A 120 -6.62 9.94 16.15
N PHE A 121 -5.33 9.67 15.91
CA PHE A 121 -4.84 9.23 14.60
C PHE A 121 -5.23 7.78 14.27
N ALA A 122 -5.42 6.93 15.29
CA ALA A 122 -5.79 5.53 15.12
C ALA A 122 -7.20 5.32 14.54
N GLU A 123 -8.09 6.32 14.62
CA GLU A 123 -9.40 6.29 13.95
C GLU A 123 -9.30 6.26 12.41
N TYR A 124 -8.14 6.63 11.86
CA TYR A 124 -7.88 6.75 10.43
C TYR A 124 -6.75 5.81 9.94
N PRO A 125 -6.86 4.48 10.15
CA PRO A 125 -5.78 3.53 9.86
C PRO A 125 -5.44 3.42 8.36
N ASP A 126 -6.37 3.81 7.48
CA ASP A 126 -6.15 3.87 6.03
C ASP A 126 -5.21 5.00 5.62
N SER A 127 -5.23 6.12 6.35
CA SER A 127 -4.37 7.28 6.11
C SER A 127 -3.07 7.21 6.92
N PHE A 128 -3.14 6.67 8.14
CA PHE A 128 -2.02 6.58 9.07
C PHE A 128 -1.69 5.11 9.36
N PRO A 129 -0.62 4.57 8.75
CA PRO A 129 -0.23 3.17 8.95
C PRO A 129 0.10 2.87 10.43
N GLY A 130 -0.01 1.60 10.84
CA GLY A 130 0.24 1.22 12.24
C GLY A 130 1.60 1.64 12.82
N ILE A 131 2.66 1.68 12.01
CA ILE A 131 3.98 2.22 12.44
C ILE A 131 3.89 3.71 12.79
N TYR A 132 3.11 4.49 12.05
CA TYR A 132 2.91 5.92 12.29
C TYR A 132 2.25 6.14 13.66
N ILE A 133 1.17 5.41 13.93
CA ILE A 133 0.40 5.50 15.18
C ILE A 133 1.26 5.07 16.38
N LYS A 134 1.99 3.94 16.25
CA LYS A 134 2.84 3.43 17.34
C LYS A 134 4.01 4.36 17.64
N THR A 135 4.62 4.95 16.62
CA THR A 135 5.69 5.94 16.80
C THR A 135 5.17 7.21 17.47
N LEU A 136 3.98 7.69 17.10
CA LEU A 136 3.31 8.79 17.81
C LEU A 136 3.06 8.45 19.28
N ALA A 137 2.52 7.27 19.58
CA ALA A 137 2.25 6.83 20.95
C ALA A 137 3.53 6.81 21.79
N ALA A 138 4.63 6.32 21.22
CA ALA A 138 5.93 6.32 21.88
C ALA A 138 6.43 7.75 22.19
N GLY A 139 6.26 8.69 21.24
CA GLY A 139 6.67 10.09 21.43
C GLY A 139 5.79 10.88 22.37
N GLU A 140 4.49 10.58 22.41
CA GLU A 140 3.55 11.14 23.37
C GLU A 140 3.87 10.68 24.79
N ASN A 141 4.10 9.39 24.99
CA ASN A 141 4.47 8.82 26.29
C ASN A 141 5.86 9.26 26.78
N SER A 142 6.82 9.49 25.87
CA SER A 142 8.17 9.96 26.23
C SER A 142 8.28 11.47 26.38
N GLY A 143 7.22 12.23 26.02
CA GLY A 143 7.22 13.69 26.05
C GLY A 143 8.12 14.35 25.00
N ASN A 144 8.68 13.59 24.05
CA ASN A 144 9.62 14.09 23.03
C ASN A 144 9.01 14.05 21.62
N LEU A 145 7.79 14.59 21.51
CA LEU A 145 7.00 14.52 20.29
C LEU A 145 7.66 15.21 19.09
N GLY A 146 8.37 16.33 19.30
CA GLY A 146 9.05 17.07 18.23
C GLY A 146 10.10 16.23 17.49
N LEU A 147 11.03 15.61 18.24
CA LEU A 147 12.06 14.74 17.68
C LEU A 147 11.45 13.53 16.95
N VAL A 148 10.43 12.93 17.56
CA VAL A 148 9.73 11.75 17.02
C VAL A 148 9.02 12.09 15.71
N LEU A 149 8.31 13.22 15.66
CA LEU A 149 7.64 13.68 14.45
C LEU A 149 8.64 14.01 13.34
N LYS A 150 9.79 14.61 13.66
CA LYS A 150 10.85 14.84 12.67
C LYS A 150 11.36 13.55 12.06
N ARG A 151 11.73 12.56 12.88
CA ARG A 151 12.16 11.24 12.39
C ARG A 151 11.06 10.55 11.59
N LEU A 152 9.81 10.69 12.02
CA LEU A 152 8.65 10.15 11.29
C LEU A 152 8.47 10.85 9.93
N ALA A 153 8.67 12.17 9.86
CA ALA A 153 8.62 12.92 8.60
C ALA A 153 9.73 12.48 7.64
N ASP A 154 10.98 12.36 8.13
CA ASP A 154 12.13 11.87 7.35
C ASP A 154 11.83 10.48 6.76
N TYR A 155 11.28 9.58 7.58
CA TYR A 155 10.89 8.24 7.17
C TYR A 155 9.81 8.23 6.07
N ILE A 156 8.71 8.97 6.27
CA ILE A 156 7.61 9.00 5.29
C ILE A 156 8.06 9.67 3.98
N GLU A 157 8.95 10.67 4.05
CA GLU A 157 9.55 11.28 2.86
C GLU A 157 10.49 10.32 2.11
N SER A 158 11.38 9.60 2.79
CA SER A 158 12.25 8.58 2.17
C SER A 158 11.40 7.53 1.47
N LYS A 159 10.37 7.03 2.15
CA LYS A 159 9.39 6.09 1.59
C LYS A 159 8.66 6.65 0.37
N ASN A 160 8.24 7.91 0.40
CA ASN A 160 7.58 8.57 -0.73
C ASN A 160 8.53 8.73 -1.92
N LYS A 161 9.78 9.17 -1.70
CA LYS A 161 10.82 9.27 -2.73
C LYS A 161 11.06 7.92 -3.39
N LEU A 162 11.20 6.86 -2.60
CA LEU A 162 11.37 5.50 -3.13
C LEU A 162 10.18 5.07 -4.00
N GLN A 163 8.95 5.29 -3.54
CA GLN A 163 7.76 4.97 -4.33
C GLN A 163 7.68 5.76 -5.63
N GLN A 164 8.07 7.04 -5.61
CA GLN A 164 8.13 7.86 -6.81
C GLN A 164 9.20 7.35 -7.77
N SER A 165 10.39 6.96 -7.29
CA SER A 165 11.42 6.34 -8.12
C SER A 165 10.94 5.04 -8.77
N ILE A 166 10.27 4.18 -8.01
CA ILE A 166 9.66 2.95 -8.55
C ILE A 166 8.62 3.27 -9.62
N LYS A 167 7.72 4.23 -9.34
CA LYS A 167 6.67 4.63 -10.28
C LYS A 167 7.29 5.18 -11.57
N ASN A 168 8.31 6.02 -11.46
CA ASN A 168 8.98 6.62 -12.61
C ASN A 168 9.73 5.58 -13.45
N ALA A 169 10.41 4.64 -12.81
CA ALA A 169 11.10 3.55 -13.51
C ALA A 169 10.14 2.60 -14.25
N LEU A 170 8.90 2.46 -13.78
CA LEU A 170 7.87 1.64 -14.44
C LEU A 170 7.20 2.31 -15.65
N ILE A 171 7.36 3.64 -15.83
CA ILE A 171 6.76 4.36 -16.96
C ILE A 171 7.24 3.77 -18.28
N TYR A 172 8.55 3.56 -18.45
CA TYR A 172 9.11 3.06 -19.70
C TYR A 172 8.67 1.63 -20.03
N PRO A 173 8.82 0.62 -19.14
CA PRO A 173 8.31 -0.73 -19.39
C PRO A 173 6.81 -0.77 -19.68
N SER A 174 6.01 0.02 -18.96
CA SER A 174 4.56 0.04 -19.18
C SER A 174 4.20 0.60 -20.56
N ALA A 175 4.83 1.70 -20.99
CA ALA A 175 4.61 2.27 -22.32
C ALA A 175 5.03 1.29 -23.44
N LEU A 176 6.17 0.60 -23.26
CA LEU A 176 6.62 -0.43 -24.19
C LEU A 176 5.61 -1.57 -24.28
N ILE A 177 5.20 -2.16 -23.15
CA ILE A 177 4.22 -3.25 -23.11
C ILE A 177 2.90 -2.83 -23.76
N ILE A 178 2.38 -1.63 -23.46
CA ILE A 178 1.14 -1.12 -24.08
C ILE A 178 1.30 -1.03 -25.60
N THR A 179 2.42 -0.50 -26.07
CA THR A 179 2.71 -0.39 -27.51
C THR A 179 2.86 -1.77 -28.16
N SER A 180 3.55 -2.71 -27.52
CA SER A 180 3.70 -4.09 -27.99
C SER A 180 2.35 -4.78 -28.11
N VAL A 181 1.50 -4.69 -27.08
CA VAL A 181 0.16 -5.28 -27.08
C VAL A 181 -0.70 -4.68 -28.19
N LEU A 182 -0.60 -3.37 -28.43
CA LEU A 182 -1.30 -2.71 -29.53
C LEU A 182 -0.84 -3.26 -30.89
N VAL A 183 0.47 -3.32 -31.14
CA VAL A 183 1.03 -3.83 -32.40
C VAL A 183 0.67 -5.29 -32.62
N ILE A 184 0.84 -6.14 -31.60
CA ILE A 184 0.50 -7.58 -31.65
C ILE A 184 -1.00 -7.75 -31.92
N SER A 185 -1.85 -7.03 -31.20
CA SER A 185 -3.30 -7.07 -31.39
C SER A 185 -3.69 -6.64 -32.81
N PHE A 186 -3.10 -5.56 -33.32
CA PHE A 186 -3.31 -5.13 -34.71
C PHE A 186 -2.90 -6.21 -35.72
N MET A 187 -1.73 -6.84 -35.55
CA MET A 187 -1.30 -7.91 -36.44
C MET A 187 -2.24 -9.12 -36.39
N LEU A 188 -2.65 -9.57 -35.20
CA LEU A 188 -3.52 -10.74 -35.05
C LEU A 188 -4.95 -10.49 -35.53
N VAL A 189 -5.50 -9.29 -35.34
CA VAL A 189 -6.89 -8.98 -35.70
C VAL A 189 -7.02 -8.60 -37.17
N TYR A 190 -6.02 -7.93 -37.76
CA TYR A 190 -6.14 -7.38 -39.11
C TYR A 190 -5.25 -8.07 -40.14
N VAL A 191 -3.99 -8.39 -39.79
CA VAL A 191 -3.01 -8.91 -40.76
C VAL A 191 -3.16 -10.41 -40.93
N VAL A 192 -3.17 -11.17 -39.83
CA VAL A 192 -3.24 -12.64 -39.85
C VAL A 192 -4.49 -13.15 -40.60
N PRO A 193 -5.72 -12.63 -40.39
CA PRO A 193 -6.90 -13.12 -41.11
C PRO A 193 -6.85 -12.89 -42.61
N LYS A 194 -6.25 -11.77 -43.05
CA LYS A 194 -6.07 -11.49 -44.48
C LYS A 194 -5.15 -12.49 -45.14
N VAL A 195 -4.10 -12.93 -44.44
CA VAL A 195 -3.17 -13.94 -44.95
C VAL A 195 -3.88 -15.28 -45.05
N ILE A 196 -4.62 -15.69 -44.01
CA ILE A 196 -5.42 -16.93 -44.02
C ILE A 196 -6.42 -16.95 -45.18
N TYR A 197 -7.14 -15.85 -45.41
CA TYR A 197 -8.09 -15.74 -46.52
C TYR A 197 -7.42 -15.97 -47.88
N ILE A 198 -6.15 -15.59 -48.06
CA ILE A 198 -5.42 -15.89 -49.29
C ILE A 198 -5.17 -17.40 -49.40
N PHE A 199 -4.83 -18.09 -48.30
CA PHE A 199 -4.55 -19.52 -48.26
C PHE A 199 -5.78 -20.41 -48.46
N GLU A 200 -6.94 -20.03 -47.92
CA GLU A 200 -8.19 -20.78 -48.11
C GLU A 200 -8.57 -20.92 -49.59
N ASN A 201 -8.11 -20.00 -50.46
CA ASN A 201 -8.35 -20.07 -51.90
C ASN A 201 -7.44 -21.05 -52.65
N PHE A 202 -6.39 -21.61 -52.00
CA PHE A 202 -5.42 -22.53 -52.60
C PHE A 202 -5.57 -24.00 -52.14
N ASP A 203 -6.62 -24.33 -51.35
CA ASP A 203 -6.93 -25.70 -50.89
C ASP A 203 -5.73 -26.44 -50.24
N GLN A 204 -4.86 -25.69 -49.56
CA GLN A 204 -3.65 -26.23 -48.90
C GLN A 204 -3.68 -26.05 -47.38
N ASP A 205 -3.07 -27.02 -46.69
CA ASP A 205 -2.94 -27.00 -45.23
C ASP A 205 -2.01 -25.86 -44.77
N LEU A 206 -2.46 -25.08 -43.79
CA LEU A 206 -1.66 -24.02 -43.18
C LEU A 206 -0.43 -24.60 -42.44
N PRO A 207 0.74 -23.95 -42.48
CA PRO A 207 1.91 -24.33 -41.68
C PRO A 207 1.59 -24.42 -40.18
N ILE A 208 2.24 -25.36 -39.48
CA ILE A 208 2.04 -25.64 -38.04
C ILE A 208 2.18 -24.38 -37.17
N ILE A 209 3.12 -23.49 -37.52
CA ILE A 209 3.36 -22.25 -36.77
C ILE A 209 2.17 -21.28 -36.91
N THR A 210 1.57 -21.19 -38.11
CA THR A 210 0.39 -20.38 -38.37
C THR A 210 -0.84 -20.94 -37.67
N GLN A 211 -1.02 -22.26 -37.69
CA GLN A 211 -2.08 -22.94 -36.95
C GLN A 211 -1.98 -22.70 -35.43
N ALA A 212 -0.77 -22.79 -34.85
CA ALA A 212 -0.55 -22.53 -33.43
C ALA A 212 -0.92 -21.08 -33.05
N VAL A 213 -0.55 -20.10 -33.88
CA VAL A 213 -0.90 -18.68 -33.64
C VAL A 213 -2.40 -18.45 -33.72
N ILE A 214 -3.11 -19.10 -34.66
CA ILE A 214 -4.58 -19.02 -34.79
C ILE A 214 -5.26 -19.59 -33.56
N VAL A 215 -4.89 -20.80 -33.14
CA VAL A 215 -5.46 -21.46 -31.95
C VAL A 215 -5.23 -20.61 -30.70
N ILE A 216 -4.04 -20.03 -30.53
CA ILE A 216 -3.75 -19.13 -29.40
C ILE A 216 -4.60 -17.84 -29.49
N SER A 217 -4.76 -17.26 -30.68
CA SER A 217 -5.55 -16.05 -30.92
C SER A 217 -7.04 -16.27 -30.64
N GLU A 218 -7.61 -17.37 -31.14
CA GLU A 218 -9.00 -17.77 -30.91
C GLU A 218 -9.24 -18.12 -29.44
N PHE A 219 -8.33 -18.86 -28.81
CA PHE A 219 -8.42 -19.16 -27.37
C PHE A 219 -8.42 -17.89 -26.52
N ILE A 220 -7.54 -16.93 -26.84
CA ILE A 220 -7.50 -15.64 -26.12
C ILE A 220 -8.78 -14.83 -26.36
N ARG A 221 -9.34 -14.84 -27.58
CA ARG A 221 -10.55 -14.09 -27.93
C ARG A 221 -11.82 -14.68 -27.31
N ASP A 222 -12.04 -15.97 -27.49
CA ASP A 222 -13.30 -16.64 -27.14
C ASP A 222 -13.35 -17.03 -25.66
N GLN A 223 -12.20 -17.33 -25.05
CA GLN A 223 -12.12 -17.74 -23.64
C GLN A 223 -11.61 -16.63 -22.73
N PHE A 224 -11.54 -15.36 -23.18
CA PHE A 224 -11.06 -14.24 -22.36
C PHE A 224 -11.79 -14.17 -21.00
N ILE A 225 -13.12 -14.36 -21.01
CA ILE A 225 -13.94 -14.35 -19.79
C ILE A 225 -13.57 -15.52 -18.89
N VAL A 226 -13.39 -16.73 -19.43
CA VAL A 226 -13.02 -17.93 -18.66
C VAL A 226 -11.61 -17.81 -18.08
N ILE A 227 -10.66 -17.27 -18.85
CA ILE A 227 -9.29 -17.00 -18.39
C ILE A 227 -9.32 -15.95 -17.27
N ALA A 228 -10.06 -14.86 -17.43
CA ALA A 228 -10.19 -13.83 -16.40
C ALA A 228 -10.82 -14.41 -15.11
N LEU A 229 -11.84 -15.26 -15.24
CA LEU A 229 -12.49 -15.92 -14.10
C LEU A 229 -11.55 -16.93 -13.42
N LEU A 230 -10.77 -17.69 -14.19
CA LEU A 230 -9.77 -18.63 -13.67
C LEU A 230 -8.63 -17.91 -12.94
N VAL A 231 -8.14 -16.80 -13.48
CA VAL A 231 -7.14 -15.95 -12.81
C VAL A 231 -7.70 -15.36 -11.52
N LEU A 232 -8.93 -14.84 -11.54
CA LEU A 232 -9.61 -14.36 -10.33
C LEU A 232 -9.80 -15.48 -9.30
N ALA A 233 -10.18 -16.68 -9.74
CA ALA A 233 -10.34 -17.85 -8.88
C ALA A 233 -8.99 -18.30 -8.28
N LEU A 234 -7.90 -18.27 -9.05
CA LEU A 234 -6.55 -18.54 -8.56
C LEU A 234 -6.10 -17.49 -7.54
N ILE A 235 -6.33 -16.21 -7.80
CA ILE A 235 -5.98 -15.13 -6.86
C ILE A 235 -6.80 -15.25 -5.57
N ALA A 236 -8.11 -15.49 -5.68
CA ALA A 236 -8.99 -15.69 -4.53
C ALA A 236 -8.60 -16.96 -3.75
N GLY A 237 -8.34 -18.06 -4.44
CA GLY A 237 -7.89 -19.32 -3.86
C GLY A 237 -6.54 -19.19 -3.16
N ALA A 238 -5.58 -18.52 -3.79
CA ALA A 238 -4.29 -18.20 -3.19
C ALA A 238 -4.45 -17.31 -1.95
N ASN A 239 -5.30 -16.27 -2.01
CA ASN A 239 -5.57 -15.42 -0.85
C ASN A 239 -6.19 -16.20 0.31
N ILE A 240 -7.14 -17.10 0.05
CA ILE A 240 -7.76 -17.96 1.07
C ILE A 240 -6.72 -18.94 1.64
N MET A 241 -5.90 -19.56 0.79
CA MET A 241 -4.83 -20.46 1.24
C MET A 241 -3.78 -19.72 2.07
N LEU A 242 -3.42 -18.49 1.71
CA LEU A 242 -2.45 -17.65 2.44
C LEU A 242 -2.99 -17.12 3.78
N GLN A 243 -4.29 -17.26 4.07
CA GLN A 243 -4.82 -17.03 5.43
C GLN A 243 -4.40 -18.15 6.40
N LYS A 244 -4.12 -19.37 5.90
CA LYS A 244 -3.63 -20.47 6.74
C LYS A 244 -2.17 -20.21 7.13
N LYS A 245 -1.91 -20.20 8.43
CA LYS A 245 -0.59 -19.88 9.02
C LYS A 245 0.54 -20.77 8.47
N GLU A 246 0.27 -22.06 8.27
CA GLU A 246 1.24 -23.04 7.76
C GLU A 246 1.61 -22.79 6.29
N VAL A 247 0.60 -22.59 5.43
CA VAL A 247 0.81 -22.29 4.00
C VAL A 247 1.55 -20.96 3.84
N LYS A 248 1.17 -19.96 4.63
CA LYS A 248 1.86 -18.67 4.67
C LYS A 248 3.32 -18.83 5.08
N MET A 249 3.61 -19.63 6.10
CA MET A 249 4.99 -19.90 6.55
C MET A 249 5.81 -20.56 5.44
N TRP A 250 5.29 -21.62 4.84
CA TRP A 250 5.97 -22.36 3.78
C TRP A 250 6.25 -21.46 2.56
N CYS A 251 5.23 -20.72 2.11
CA CYS A 251 5.36 -19.79 0.98
C CYS A 251 6.39 -18.68 1.27
N HIS A 252 6.33 -18.07 2.45
CA HIS A 252 7.29 -17.04 2.87
C HIS A 252 8.73 -17.57 2.96
N ASN A 253 8.91 -18.83 3.36
CA ASN A 253 10.22 -19.46 3.42
C ASN A 253 10.75 -19.79 2.02
N LEU A 254 9.88 -20.29 1.13
CA LEU A 254 10.23 -20.58 -0.26
C LEU A 254 10.64 -19.31 -1.02
N LEU A 255 9.91 -18.21 -0.80
CA LEU A 255 10.22 -16.90 -1.38
C LEU A 255 11.60 -16.36 -0.96
N LEU A 256 12.07 -16.66 0.27
CA LEU A 256 13.39 -16.27 0.74
C LEU A 256 14.53 -17.00 0.02
N ASN A 257 14.27 -18.20 -0.52
CA ASN A 257 15.28 -19.00 -1.21
C ASN A 257 15.45 -18.63 -2.70
N ILE A 258 14.55 -17.83 -3.25
CA ILE A 258 14.65 -17.39 -4.66
C ILE A 258 15.67 -16.24 -4.72
N PRO A 259 16.76 -16.33 -5.51
CA PRO A 259 17.92 -15.42 -5.39
C PRO A 259 17.60 -13.93 -5.59
N ILE A 260 16.59 -13.60 -6.39
CA ILE A 260 16.19 -12.23 -6.67
C ILE A 260 15.12 -11.76 -5.66
N PHE A 261 14.02 -12.52 -5.53
CA PHE A 261 12.93 -12.16 -4.63
C PHE A 261 13.30 -12.29 -3.15
N GLY A 262 14.15 -13.24 -2.80
CA GLY A 262 14.64 -13.47 -1.44
C GLY A 262 15.48 -12.31 -0.95
N LYS A 263 16.42 -11.81 -1.78
CA LYS A 263 17.18 -10.58 -1.48
C LYS A 263 16.25 -9.38 -1.29
N LEU A 264 15.25 -9.22 -2.16
CA LEU A 264 14.28 -8.13 -2.05
C LEU A 264 13.49 -8.20 -0.74
N ILE A 265 12.98 -9.39 -0.39
CA ILE A 265 12.19 -9.61 0.83
C ILE A 265 13.06 -9.39 2.06
N MET A 266 14.26 -9.95 2.07
CA MET A 266 15.22 -9.78 3.17
C MET A 266 15.56 -8.29 3.35
N ASN A 267 16.02 -7.61 2.30
CA ASN A 267 16.42 -6.20 2.37
C ASN A 267 15.24 -5.30 2.77
N SER A 268 14.04 -5.53 2.22
CA SER A 268 12.85 -4.73 2.55
C SER A 268 12.41 -4.90 4.00
N ASN A 269 12.39 -6.12 4.52
CA ASN A 269 11.98 -6.38 5.90
C ASN A 269 13.05 -5.90 6.89
N SER A 270 14.33 -6.10 6.58
CA SER A 270 15.43 -5.60 7.41
C SER A 270 15.47 -4.07 7.45
N ALA A 271 15.24 -3.38 6.33
CA ALA A 271 15.16 -1.91 6.30
C ALA A 271 14.03 -1.40 7.21
N ARG A 272 12.83 -2.01 7.15
CA ARG A 272 11.69 -1.65 8.02
C ARG A 272 11.99 -1.89 9.49
N TYR A 273 12.61 -3.04 9.80
CA TYR A 273 13.00 -3.40 11.16
C TYR A 273 14.02 -2.40 11.72
N MET A 274 15.11 -2.15 10.98
CA MET A 274 16.18 -1.23 11.37
C MET A 274 15.68 0.20 11.53
N GLN A 275 14.90 0.70 10.58
CA GLN A 275 14.33 2.04 10.66
C GLN A 275 13.47 2.21 11.92
N THR A 276 12.62 1.23 12.21
CA THR A 276 11.76 1.27 13.40
C THR A 276 12.59 1.23 14.67
N LEU A 277 13.58 0.34 14.72
CA LEU A 277 14.46 0.17 15.88
C LEU A 277 15.29 1.43 16.14
N SER A 278 15.87 2.02 15.09
CA SER A 278 16.66 3.24 15.18
C SER A 278 15.80 4.43 15.61
N THR A 279 14.62 4.59 15.00
CA THR A 279 13.69 5.67 15.34
C THR A 279 13.26 5.61 16.80
N LEU A 280 12.87 4.43 17.28
CA LEU A 280 12.43 4.26 18.67
C LEU A 280 13.60 4.40 19.66
N SER A 281 14.74 3.78 19.37
CA SER A 281 15.94 3.84 20.22
C SER A 281 16.37 5.29 20.45
N ALA A 282 16.44 6.08 19.39
CA ALA A 282 16.82 7.49 19.49
C ALA A 282 15.76 8.40 20.09
N SER A 283 14.52 7.93 20.14
CA SER A 283 13.42 8.62 20.84
C SER A 283 13.43 8.31 22.34
N GLY A 284 14.46 7.62 22.85
CA GLY A 284 14.61 7.26 24.25
C GLY A 284 13.73 6.08 24.68
N VAL A 285 13.12 5.35 23.74
CA VAL A 285 12.32 4.15 24.07
C VAL A 285 13.27 3.04 24.54
N PRO A 286 12.97 2.35 25.66
CA PRO A 286 13.79 1.23 26.13
C PRO A 286 14.05 0.20 25.02
N ILE A 287 15.29 -0.29 24.91
CA ILE A 287 15.71 -1.12 23.77
C ILE A 287 14.88 -2.40 23.61
N LEU A 288 14.43 -3.02 24.71
CA LEU A 288 13.57 -4.21 24.67
C LEU A 288 12.20 -3.89 24.05
N ASP A 289 11.60 -2.76 24.39
CA ASP A 289 10.33 -2.31 23.82
C ASP A 289 10.51 -1.93 22.34
N ALA A 290 11.62 -1.25 22.02
CA ALA A 290 11.98 -0.91 20.65
C ALA A 290 12.15 -2.17 19.78
N LEU A 291 12.83 -3.21 20.28
CA LEU A 291 12.97 -4.51 19.59
C LEU A 291 11.61 -5.18 19.38
N LYS A 292 10.73 -5.17 20.39
CA LYS A 292 9.39 -5.77 20.31
C LYS A 292 8.53 -5.08 19.26
N ILE A 293 8.48 -3.75 19.28
CA ILE A 293 7.71 -2.96 18.30
C ILE A 293 8.29 -3.15 16.89
N SER A 294 9.62 -3.18 16.77
CA SER A 294 10.31 -3.39 15.48
C SER A 294 10.06 -4.78 14.91
N ALA A 295 9.97 -5.82 15.74
CA ALA A 295 9.63 -7.17 15.27
C ALA A 295 8.22 -7.21 14.66
N GLU A 296 7.25 -6.48 15.22
CA GLU A 296 5.86 -6.47 14.73
C GLU A 296 5.69 -5.84 13.34
N VAL A 297 6.60 -4.96 12.91
CA VAL A 297 6.54 -4.37 11.56
C VAL A 297 7.10 -5.27 10.46
N ILE A 298 7.74 -6.39 10.82
CA ILE A 298 8.23 -7.37 9.86
C ILE A 298 7.04 -8.13 9.25
N ILE A 299 6.95 -8.06 7.92
CA ILE A 299 5.88 -8.71 7.15
C ILE A 299 6.20 -10.19 6.93
N ASN A 300 7.47 -10.52 6.68
CA ASN A 300 7.91 -11.88 6.46
C ASN A 300 7.86 -12.70 7.77
N VAL A 301 7.02 -13.75 7.82
CA VAL A 301 6.78 -14.52 9.04
C VAL A 301 8.03 -15.19 9.60
N PRO A 302 8.87 -15.91 8.81
CA PRO A 302 10.16 -16.43 9.29
C PRO A 302 11.05 -15.36 9.95
N MET A 303 11.28 -14.23 9.28
CA MET A 303 12.08 -13.14 9.82
C MET A 303 11.48 -12.54 11.10
N ARG A 304 10.15 -12.37 11.12
CA ARG A 304 9.43 -11.85 12.30
C ARG A 304 9.60 -12.76 13.50
N ASN A 305 9.46 -14.08 13.32
CA ASN A 305 9.62 -15.02 14.41
C ASN A 305 11.04 -14.98 14.99
N THR A 306 12.07 -14.85 14.14
CA THR A 306 13.46 -14.67 14.60
C THR A 306 13.66 -13.36 15.36
N ALA A 307 13.01 -12.28 14.93
CA ALA A 307 13.05 -11.01 15.67
C ALA A 307 12.31 -11.09 17.02
N ILE A 308 11.17 -11.77 17.09
CA ILE A 308 10.44 -11.99 18.36
C ILE A 308 11.26 -12.87 19.32
N GLU A 309 11.86 -13.95 18.80
CA GLU A 309 12.76 -14.80 19.56
C GLU A 309 13.95 -14.00 20.11
N THR A 310 14.46 -13.05 19.32
CA THR A 310 15.51 -12.13 19.75
C THR A 310 15.13 -11.25 20.93
N VAL A 311 13.89 -10.75 21.00
CA VAL A 311 13.42 -10.01 22.19
C VAL A 311 13.56 -10.85 23.45
N THR A 312 13.19 -12.13 23.36
CA THR A 312 13.23 -13.06 24.51
C THR A 312 14.68 -13.31 24.94
N ARG A 313 15.56 -13.65 24.00
CA ARG A 313 16.97 -13.94 24.32
C ARG A 313 17.75 -12.72 24.82
N VAL A 314 17.46 -11.54 24.29
CA VAL A 314 18.07 -10.28 24.76
C VAL A 314 17.58 -9.94 26.17
N SER A 315 16.32 -10.24 26.50
CA SER A 315 15.83 -10.08 27.88
C SER A 315 16.50 -11.03 28.88
N GLU A 316 17.02 -12.16 28.39
CA GLU A 316 17.81 -13.14 29.15
C GLU A 316 19.32 -12.78 29.18
N GLY A 317 19.75 -11.71 28.51
CA GLY A 317 21.12 -11.22 28.53
C GLY A 317 21.99 -11.65 27.34
N GLU A 318 21.44 -12.28 26.31
CA GLU A 318 22.16 -12.52 25.05
C GLU A 318 22.34 -11.20 24.25
N SER A 319 23.45 -11.08 23.51
CA SER A 319 23.71 -9.91 22.67
C SER A 319 22.74 -9.85 21.49
N ILE A 320 22.31 -8.64 21.10
CA ILE A 320 21.31 -8.44 20.02
C ILE A 320 21.85 -9.03 18.71
N SER A 321 23.12 -8.74 18.43
CA SER A 321 23.85 -9.21 17.25
C SER A 321 23.92 -10.75 17.16
N LYS A 322 24.19 -11.43 18.28
CA LYS A 322 24.30 -12.89 18.34
C LYS A 322 22.94 -13.55 18.16
N SER A 323 21.91 -13.00 18.77
CA SER A 323 20.56 -13.55 18.63
C SER A 323 20.02 -13.42 17.18
N LEU A 324 20.20 -12.26 16.53
CA LEU A 324 19.74 -12.04 15.14
C LEU A 324 20.49 -12.89 14.10
N SER A 325 21.76 -13.23 14.36
CA SER A 325 22.58 -14.06 13.47
C SER A 325 22.24 -15.55 13.50
N SER A 326 21.42 -16.01 14.46
CA SER A 326 21.12 -17.43 14.68
C SER A 326 20.55 -18.19 13.47
N LYS A 327 19.83 -17.50 12.56
CA LYS A 327 19.12 -18.13 11.43
C LYS A 327 19.52 -17.60 10.05
N ASN A 328 20.54 -16.72 9.95
CA ASN A 328 20.99 -16.10 8.68
C ASN A 328 19.85 -15.49 7.83
N LEU A 329 18.81 -14.95 8.47
CA LEU A 329 17.67 -14.32 7.79
C LEU A 329 17.79 -12.79 7.68
N PHE A 330 18.87 -12.23 8.22
CA PHE A 330 19.16 -10.80 8.20
C PHE A 330 20.51 -10.56 7.50
N PRO A 331 20.66 -9.43 6.79
CA PRO A 331 21.91 -9.07 6.12
C PRO A 331 23.09 -9.01 7.09
N SER A 332 24.23 -9.55 6.67
CA SER A 332 25.44 -9.59 7.49
C SER A 332 25.93 -8.20 7.91
N MET A 333 25.79 -7.20 7.02
CA MET A 333 26.20 -5.83 7.31
C MET A 333 25.36 -5.20 8.44
N MET A 334 24.05 -5.46 8.45
CA MET A 334 23.16 -5.04 9.53
C MET A 334 23.61 -5.64 10.87
N ILE A 335 23.86 -6.96 10.91
CA ILE A 335 24.32 -7.65 12.12
C ILE A 335 25.66 -7.08 12.60
N TYR A 336 26.59 -6.83 11.67
CA TYR A 336 27.90 -6.26 11.96
C TYR A 336 27.81 -4.87 12.59
N MET A 337 26.99 -3.98 12.04
CA MET A 337 26.80 -2.64 12.61
C MET A 337 26.17 -2.70 14.00
N ILE A 338 25.17 -3.56 14.21
CA ILE A 338 24.60 -3.79 15.56
C ILE A 338 25.68 -4.29 16.53
N ALA A 339 26.48 -5.28 16.14
CA ALA A 339 27.55 -5.82 16.98
C ALA A 339 28.61 -4.74 17.33
N SER A 340 28.98 -3.91 16.35
CA SER A 340 29.91 -2.80 16.54
C SER A 340 29.34 -1.75 17.51
N GLY A 341 28.06 -1.40 17.36
CA GLY A 341 27.38 -0.44 18.22
C GLY A 341 27.21 -0.93 19.65
N GLU A 342 26.86 -2.20 19.80
CA GLU A 342 26.73 -2.90 21.09
C GLU A 342 28.07 -2.95 21.83
N LYS A 343 29.16 -3.32 21.14
CA LYS A 343 30.50 -3.40 21.73
C LYS A 343 31.10 -2.03 22.09
N SER A 344 30.81 -1.01 21.30
CA SER A 344 31.34 0.35 21.50
C SER A 344 30.46 1.23 22.39
N GLY A 345 29.28 0.74 22.81
CA GLY A 345 28.29 1.53 23.53
C GLY A 345 27.61 2.62 22.69
N LYS A 346 27.82 2.62 21.37
CA LYS A 346 27.26 3.58 20.40
C LYS A 346 26.19 2.95 19.52
N LEU A 347 25.25 2.24 20.15
CA LEU A 347 24.22 1.48 19.43
C LEU A 347 23.35 2.39 18.57
N GLU A 348 22.89 3.53 19.10
CA GLU A 348 22.05 4.49 18.37
C GLU A 348 22.69 4.98 17.06
N GLU A 349 23.96 5.43 17.13
CA GLU A 349 24.70 5.89 15.94
C GLU A 349 24.85 4.77 14.89
N MET A 350 25.11 3.54 15.33
CA MET A 350 25.27 2.41 14.42
C MET A 350 23.92 1.91 13.87
N LEU A 351 22.82 2.05 14.60
CA LEU A 351 21.47 1.75 14.11
C LEU A 351 21.07 2.73 13.00
N ASP A 352 21.40 4.02 13.14
CA ASP A 352 21.14 5.03 12.11
C ASP A 352 21.96 4.72 10.84
N LYS A 353 23.26 4.45 10.95
CA LYS A 353 24.10 4.03 9.79
C LYS A 353 23.62 2.71 9.15
N ALA A 354 23.19 1.76 9.95
CA ALA A 354 22.66 0.49 9.46
C ALA A 354 21.33 0.68 8.72
N THR A 355 20.52 1.64 9.16
CA THR A 355 19.29 2.02 8.47
C THR A 355 19.60 2.63 7.10
N GLU A 356 20.51 3.61 7.03
CA GLU A 356 20.94 4.23 5.77
C GLU A 356 21.46 3.19 4.76
N ASN A 357 22.36 2.31 5.21
CA ASN A 357 22.90 1.23 4.38
C ASN A 357 21.80 0.27 3.90
N GLN A 358 20.81 -0.04 4.75
CA GLN A 358 19.75 -0.98 4.39
C GLN A 358 18.70 -0.36 3.47
N GLU A 359 18.44 0.95 3.57
CA GLU A 359 17.64 1.70 2.61
C GLU A 359 18.33 1.74 1.24
N GLU A 360 19.64 1.97 1.21
CA GLU A 360 20.43 1.97 -0.04
C GLU A 360 20.44 0.59 -0.70
N GLU A 361 20.72 -0.49 0.05
CA GLU A 361 20.66 -1.87 -0.44
C GLU A 361 19.28 -2.23 -0.99
N PHE A 362 18.21 -1.81 -0.32
CA PHE A 362 16.85 -2.03 -0.78
C PHE A 362 16.58 -1.29 -2.09
N LYS A 363 17.00 -0.02 -2.19
CA LYS A 363 16.90 0.78 -3.41
C LYS A 363 17.69 0.15 -4.56
N ASN A 364 18.93 -0.26 -4.34
CA ASN A 364 19.78 -0.90 -5.35
C ASN A 364 19.19 -2.23 -5.84
N THR A 365 18.56 -3.00 -4.95
CA THR A 365 17.85 -4.24 -5.31
C THR A 365 16.66 -3.95 -6.22
N ILE A 366 15.88 -2.91 -5.91
CA ILE A 366 14.75 -2.45 -6.73
C ILE A 366 15.22 -1.96 -8.10
N GLU A 367 16.28 -1.16 -8.16
CA GLU A 367 16.84 -0.65 -9.42
C GLU A 367 17.40 -1.77 -10.29
N SER A 368 18.11 -2.74 -9.70
CA SER A 368 18.60 -3.93 -10.41
C SER A 368 17.47 -4.76 -11.01
N LEU A 369 16.38 -4.94 -10.24
CA LEU A 369 15.17 -5.62 -10.69
C LEU A 369 14.52 -4.92 -11.89
N LEU A 370 14.38 -3.60 -11.81
CA LEU A 370 13.82 -2.79 -12.89
C LEU A 370 14.74 -2.78 -14.13
N GLY A 371 16.06 -2.76 -13.91
CA GLY A 371 17.07 -2.81 -14.97
C GLY A 371 17.06 -4.13 -15.75
N ILE A 372 16.76 -5.26 -15.12
CA ILE A 372 16.61 -6.56 -15.81
C ILE A 372 15.27 -6.68 -16.54
N LEU A 373 14.22 -6.07 -15.99
CA LEU A 373 12.87 -6.12 -16.57
C LEU A 373 12.87 -5.50 -17.98
N GLN A 374 13.62 -4.43 -18.21
CA GLN A 374 13.71 -3.76 -19.51
C GLN A 374 14.21 -4.67 -20.66
N PRO A 375 15.43 -5.23 -20.65
CA PRO A 375 15.90 -6.10 -21.72
C PRO A 375 15.03 -7.35 -21.87
N LEU A 376 14.51 -7.90 -20.76
CA LEU A 376 13.60 -9.04 -20.82
C LEU A 376 12.33 -8.72 -21.62
N THR A 377 11.70 -7.56 -21.37
CA THR A 377 10.50 -7.14 -22.12
C THR A 377 10.78 -6.98 -23.61
N VAL A 378 11.93 -6.41 -23.99
CA VAL A 378 12.33 -6.25 -25.39
C VAL A 378 12.55 -7.60 -26.06
N VAL A 379 13.25 -8.52 -25.40
CA VAL A 379 13.50 -9.88 -25.93
C VAL A 379 12.19 -10.65 -26.11
N ILE A 380 11.30 -10.62 -25.12
CA ILE A 380 9.98 -11.26 -25.22
C ILE A 380 9.19 -10.66 -26.39
N MET A 381 9.16 -9.33 -26.51
CA MET A 381 8.49 -8.66 -27.62
C MET A 381 9.08 -9.07 -28.97
N ALA A 382 10.41 -9.09 -29.10
CA ALA A 382 11.09 -9.47 -30.33
C ALA A 382 10.76 -10.92 -30.74
N ILE A 383 10.75 -11.85 -29.79
CA ILE A 383 10.37 -13.25 -30.04
C ILE A 383 8.92 -13.34 -30.52
N ILE A 384 7.99 -12.64 -29.84
CA ILE A 384 6.57 -12.68 -30.21
C ILE A 384 6.36 -12.09 -31.62
N VAL A 385 6.94 -10.93 -31.90
CA VAL A 385 6.83 -10.29 -33.21
C VAL A 385 7.45 -11.17 -34.30
N LEU A 386 8.62 -11.75 -34.05
CA LEU A 386 9.27 -12.67 -34.99
C LEU A 386 8.39 -13.89 -35.29
N LEU A 387 7.78 -14.50 -34.26
CA LEU A 387 6.86 -15.62 -34.43
C LEU A 387 5.66 -15.24 -35.31
N ILE A 388 5.07 -14.06 -35.12
CA ILE A 388 3.94 -13.58 -35.92
C ILE A 388 4.37 -13.35 -37.38
N VAL A 389 5.53 -12.69 -37.59
CA VAL A 389 6.05 -12.45 -38.93
C VAL A 389 6.35 -13.76 -39.65
N LEU A 390 6.94 -14.73 -38.97
CA LEU A 390 7.26 -16.04 -39.52
C LEU A 390 5.99 -16.86 -39.83
N ALA A 391 4.97 -16.77 -38.97
CA ALA A 391 3.64 -17.34 -39.22
C ALA A 391 2.95 -16.76 -40.46
N ILE A 392 3.29 -15.52 -40.86
CA ILE A 392 2.76 -14.86 -42.05
C ILE A 392 3.61 -15.18 -43.29
N LEU A 393 4.94 -15.15 -43.18
CA LEU A 393 5.85 -15.30 -44.33
C LEU A 393 6.02 -16.74 -44.80
N LEU A 394 6.03 -17.72 -43.88
CA LEU A 394 6.17 -19.13 -44.26
C LEU A 394 5.11 -19.59 -45.27
N PRO A 395 3.80 -19.35 -45.02
CA PRO A 395 2.78 -19.65 -46.01
C PRO A 395 3.12 -19.00 -47.37
N ILE A 396 3.41 -17.69 -47.39
CA ILE A 396 3.69 -16.94 -48.63
C ILE A 396 4.83 -17.58 -49.46
N PHE A 397 5.88 -18.07 -48.80
CA PHE A 397 6.97 -18.76 -49.47
C PHE A 397 6.55 -20.11 -50.06
N GLU A 398 5.68 -20.87 -49.38
CA GLU A 398 5.16 -22.14 -49.90
C GLU A 398 4.34 -21.93 -51.17
N ILE A 399 3.49 -20.90 -51.23
CA ILE A 399 2.76 -20.54 -52.47
C ILE A 399 3.72 -20.20 -53.60
N ASN A 400 4.76 -19.40 -53.35
CA ASN A 400 5.69 -18.99 -54.41
C ASN A 400 6.49 -20.16 -54.98
N ASN A 401 6.83 -21.15 -54.16
CA ASN A 401 7.50 -22.39 -54.60
C ASN A 401 6.58 -23.37 -55.34
N LEU A 402 5.25 -23.19 -55.26
CA LEU A 402 4.27 -24.00 -55.99
C LEU A 402 3.89 -23.39 -57.35
N ILE A 403 4.07 -22.07 -57.50
CA ILE A 403 3.80 -21.34 -58.74
C ILE A 403 5.02 -21.32 -59.68
N ALA A 404 6.23 -21.46 -59.12
CA ALA A 404 7.48 -21.65 -59.87
C ALA A 404 7.72 -23.13 -60.21
#